data_AF-A0A429E7X2-F1
#
_entry.id   AF-A0A429E7X2-F1
#
_cell.length_a   1.000
_cell.length_b   1.000
_cell.length_c   1.000
_cell.angle_alpha   90.00
_cell.angle_beta   90.00
_cell.angle_gamma   90.00
#
_symmetry.space_group_name_H-M   'P 1'
#
loop_
_entity.id
_entity.type
_entity.pdbx_description
1 polymer ?
#
loop_
_entity_poly.entity_id
_entity_poly.type
_entity_poly.pdbx_seq_one_letter_code
_entity_poly.pdbx_strand_id
1 'polypeptide(L)' 'MVTDSAQTAAALLRLAGLDPSAYNLAEVRHGHGEPKRYDDAETIRIRNGDKFVTVRQCAQVA' A
#
# COMPACT_ATOMS: atom_id res chain seq x y z
N MET A 1 -23.47 2.87 -10.16
CA MET A 1 -22.13 3.44 -9.91
C MET A 1 -21.28 2.33 -9.35
N VAL A 2 -20.23 1.91 -10.07
CA VAL A 2 -19.33 0.84 -9.62
C VAL A 2 -18.42 1.42 -8.54
N THR A 3 -18.76 1.24 -7.27
CA THR A 3 -17.84 1.49 -6.14
C THR A 3 -16.95 0.27 -5.97
N ASP A 4 -16.14 -0.01 -6.98
CA ASP A 4 -15.04 -0.97 -6.88
C ASP A 4 -13.84 -0.26 -6.23
N SER A 5 -13.95 0.01 -4.93
CA SER A 5 -12.86 0.60 -4.14
C SER A 5 -11.80 -0.45 -3.75
N ALA A 6 -11.89 -1.64 -4.34
CA ALA A 6 -10.94 -2.73 -4.21
C ALA A 6 -9.85 -2.53 -5.26
N GLN A 7 -8.66 -2.15 -4.83
CA GLN A 7 -7.50 -2.02 -5.71
C GLN A 7 -6.34 -2.80 -5.12
N THR A 8 -5.50 -3.39 -5.96
CA THR A 8 -4.30 -4.07 -5.47
C THR A 8 -3.29 -3.05 -4.96
N ALA A 9 -2.46 -3.45 -3.98
CA ALA A 9 -1.37 -2.61 -3.50
C ALA A 9 -0.48 -2.09 -4.64
N ALA A 10 -0.17 -2.96 -5.61
CA ALA A 10 0.59 -2.58 -6.79
C ALA A 10 -0.12 -1.55 -7.69
N ALA A 11 -1.45 -1.63 -7.84
CA ALA A 11 -2.20 -0.62 -8.59
C ALA A 11 -2.11 0.75 -7.93
N LEU A 12 -2.19 0.79 -6.60
CA LEU A 12 -2.09 2.03 -5.82
C LEU A 12 -0.69 2.65 -5.88
N LEU A 13 0.35 1.83 -5.83
CA LEU A 13 1.72 2.29 -6.01
C LEU A 13 1.94 2.87 -7.42
N ARG A 14 1.45 2.17 -8.45
CA ARG A 14 1.53 2.66 -9.84
C ARG A 14 0.77 3.97 -10.04
N LEU A 15 -0.40 4.14 -9.41
CA LEU A 15 -1.15 5.40 -9.43
C LEU A 15 -0.36 6.55 -8.80
N ALA A 16 0.45 6.28 -7.78
CA ALA A 16 1.35 7.24 -7.17
C ALA A 16 2.67 7.43 -7.94
N GLY A 17 2.85 6.74 -9.08
CA GLY A 17 4.09 6.78 -9.87
C GLY A 17 5.25 5.97 -9.26
N LEU A 18 4.96 5.05 -8.35
CA LEU A 18 5.93 4.19 -7.69
C LEU A 18 5.94 2.79 -8.29
N ASP A 19 7.13 2.18 -8.34
CA ASP A 19 7.30 0.81 -8.77
C ASP A 19 6.98 -0.16 -7.61
N PRO A 20 5.99 -1.07 -7.75
CA PRO A 20 5.69 -2.07 -6.74
C PRO A 20 6.85 -3.03 -6.43
N SER A 21 7.77 -3.23 -7.37
CA SER A 21 8.98 -4.03 -7.11
C SER A 21 10.00 -3.32 -6.20
N ALA A 22 9.89 -1.99 -6.04
CA ALA A 22 10.80 -1.19 -5.23
C ALA A 22 10.14 -0.62 -3.96
N TYR A 23 8.81 -0.65 -3.88
CA TYR A 23 8.04 -0.07 -2.79
C TYR A 23 6.93 -1.02 -2.37
N ASN A 24 6.75 -1.18 -1.07
CA ASN A 24 5.57 -1.82 -0.50
C ASN A 24 4.58 -0.76 -0.06
N LEU A 25 3.29 -1.11 -0.13
CA LEU A 25 2.24 -0.29 0.46
C LEU A 25 2.00 -0.73 1.91
N ALA A 26 1.82 0.23 2.81
CA ALA A 26 1.44 -0.06 4.18
C ALA A 26 0.32 0.87 4.66
N GLU A 27 -0.66 0.32 5.38
CA GLU A 27 -1.73 1.08 6.02
C GLU A 27 -1.31 1.48 7.43
N VAL A 28 -1.43 2.76 7.73
CA VAL A 28 -1.23 3.32 9.05
C VAL A 28 -2.55 3.23 9.81
N ARG A 29 -2.63 2.26 10.73
CA ARG A 29 -3.81 2.07 11.57
C ARG A 29 -3.65 2.89 12.86
N HIS A 30 -4.56 3.82 13.07
CA HIS A 30 -4.60 4.61 14.30
C HIS A 30 -4.73 3.69 15.52
N GLY A 31 -3.79 3.81 16.47
CA GLY A 31 -3.75 2.99 17.69
C GLY A 31 -2.89 1.72 17.60
N HIS A 32 -2.37 1.37 16.42
CA HIS A 32 -1.39 0.29 16.26
C HIS A 32 0.00 0.90 16.00
N GLY A 33 1.02 0.36 16.69
CA GLY A 33 2.39 0.86 16.60
C GLY A 33 3.09 0.57 15.26
N GLU A 34 2.68 -0.48 14.55
CA GLU A 34 3.30 -0.89 13.29
C GLU A 34 2.32 -0.80 12.12
N PRO A 35 2.72 -0.18 10.98
CA PRO A 35 1.92 -0.18 9.76
C PRO A 35 1.72 -1.60 9.22
N LYS A 36 0.47 -1.93 8.84
CA LYS A 36 0.21 -3.21 8.17
C LYS A 36 0.72 -3.12 6.74
N ARG A 37 1.71 -3.93 6.39
CA ARG A 37 2.21 -4.08 5.02
C ARG A 37 1.27 -4.93 4.19
N TYR A 38 1.17 -4.60 2.91
CA TYR A 38 0.41 -5.32 1.90
C TYR A 38 1.37 -5.80 0.82
N ASP A 39 1.19 -7.04 0.39
CA ASP A 39 1.88 -7.56 -0.78
C ASP A 39 1.26 -6.98 -2.06
N ASP A 40 2.04 -6.96 -3.14
CA ASP A 40 1.65 -6.36 -4.43
C ASP A 40 0.31 -6.86 -4.99
N ALA A 41 0.02 -8.15 -4.78
CA ALA A 41 -1.21 -8.81 -5.22
C ALA A 41 -2.36 -8.71 -4.21
N GLU A 42 -2.12 -8.22 -2.99
CA GLU A 42 -3.15 -8.10 -1.97
C GLU A 42 -4.14 -7.01 -2.37
N THR A 43 -5.43 -7.36 -2.34
CA THR A 43 -6.52 -6.45 -2.68
C THR A 43 -6.89 -5.62 -1.45
N ILE A 44 -6.81 -4.32 -1.58
CA ILE A 44 -7.05 -3.34 -0.52
C ILE A 44 -8.35 -2.62 -0.82
N ARG A 45 -9.24 -2.60 0.17
CA ARG A 45 -10.47 -1.81 0.11
C ARG A 45 -10.22 -0.45 0.76
N ILE A 46 -10.03 0.57 -0.07
CA ILE A 46 -9.80 1.94 0.42
C ILE A 46 -11.12 2.54 0.91
N ARG A 47 -11.08 3.16 2.09
CA ARG A 47 -12.17 3.95 2.66
C ARG A 47 -11.71 5.38 2.90
N ASN A 48 -12.67 6.31 2.93
CA ASN A 48 -12.37 7.69 3.27
C ASN A 48 -11.85 7.76 4.72
N GLY A 49 -10.67 8.36 4.88
CA GLY A 49 -9.98 8.48 6.17
C GLY A 49 -8.82 7.49 6.35
N ASP A 50 -8.72 6.46 5.51
CA ASP A 50 -7.59 5.53 5.54
C ASP A 50 -6.30 6.27 5.16
N LYS A 51 -5.22 5.95 5.88
CA LYS A 51 -3.90 6.52 5.64
C LYS A 51 -2.97 5.42 5.18
N PHE A 52 -2.36 5.62 4.02
CA PHE A 52 -1.35 4.71 3.48
C PHE A 52 -0.01 5.43 3.36
N VAL A 53 1.05 4.67 3.59
CA VAL A 53 2.43 5.09 3.41
C VAL A 53 3.14 4.09 2.50
N THR A 54 4.12 4.57 1.77
CA THR A 54 4.92 3.77 0.85
C THR A 54 6.26 3.50 1.50
N VAL A 55 6.58 2.23 1.71
CA VAL A 55 7.82 1.80 2.34
C VAL A 55 8.76 1.34 1.24
N ARG A 56 9.87 2.05 1.05
CA ARG A 56 10.89 1.62 0.09
C ARG A 56 11.42 0.26 0.55
N GLN A 57 11.40 -0.71 -0.35
CA GLN A 57 12.14 -1.95 -0.18
C GLN A 57 13.63 -1.58 -0.28
N CYS A 58 14.26 -1.25 0.85
CA CYS A 58 15.71 -1.10 0.86
C CYS A 58 16.29 -2.48 0.55
N ALA A 59 16.87 -2.61 -0.64
CA ALA A 59 17.70 -3.74 -1.01
C ALA A 59 18.69 -4.00 0.13
N GLN A 60 18.83 -5.27 0.47
CA GLN A 60 19.76 -5.80 1.45
C GLN A 60 21.09 -5.03 1.35
N VAL A 61 21.45 -4.29 2.40
CA VAL A 61 22.82 -3.78 2.54
C VAL A 61 23.67 -5.03 2.70
N ALA A 62 24.33 -5.44 1.62
CA ALA A 62 25.34 -6.50 1.62
C ALA A 62 26.65 -5.97 2.21
#